data_AF-A0A970ZTN1-F1
#
_entry.id   AF-A0A970ZTN1-F1
#
_cell.length_a   1.000
_cell.length_b   1.000
_cell.length_c   1.000
_cell.angle_alpha   90.00
_cell.angle_beta   90.00
_cell.angle_gamma   90.00
#
_symmetry.space_group_name_H-M   'P 1'
#
loop_
_entity.id
_entity.type
_entity.pdbx_description
1 polymer ?
#
loop_
_entity_poly.entity_id
_entity_poly.type
_entity_poly.pdbx_seq_one_letter_code
_entity_poly.pdbx_strand_id
1 'polypeptide(L)' 'MAKELNPKVEYIVKDGVPSAVILPLAEYEELLEDLHDLAVIVQRKDEPLIPLAEVKRRLKADAPLRR' A
#
# COMPACT_ATOMS: atom_id res chain seq x y z
N MET A 1 13.11 3.17 -1.90
CA MET A 1 13.36 3.86 -3.18
C MET A 1 12.00 4.16 -3.77
N ALA A 2 11.74 5.39 -4.22
CA ALA A 2 10.51 5.66 -4.96
C ALA A 2 10.53 4.76 -6.20
N LYS A 3 9.51 3.90 -6.35
CA LYS A 3 9.36 3.13 -7.59
C LYS A 3 9.17 4.15 -8.71
N GLU A 4 10.02 4.08 -9.73
CA GLU A 4 9.73 4.75 -11.00
C GLU A 4 8.53 4.03 -11.60
N LEU A 5 7.35 4.51 -11.29
CA LEU A 5 6.18 4.24 -12.11
C LEU A 5 6.54 4.80 -13.48
N ASN A 6 6.61 3.92 -14.47
CA ASN A 6 6.71 4.31 -15.87
C ASN A 6 5.42 3.85 -16.58
N PRO A 7 4.22 4.28 -16.12
CA PRO A 7 2.99 3.84 -16.73
C PRO A 7 3.00 4.28 -18.17
N LYS A 8 2.61 3.40 -19.08
CA LYS A 8 1.99 3.87 -20.31
C LYS A 8 0.59 4.37 -19.94
N VAL A 9 0.54 5.58 -19.38
CA VAL A 9 -0.72 6.27 -19.07
C VAL A 9 -1.26 6.91 -20.33
N GLU A 10 -2.54 6.67 -20.61
CA GLU A 10 -3.29 7.43 -21.59
C GLU A 10 -4.28 8.34 -20.87
N TYR A 11 -4.42 9.58 -21.33
CA TYR A 11 -5.32 10.56 -20.73
C TYR A 11 -6.54 10.78 -21.63
N ILE A 12 -7.72 10.78 -21.01
CA ILE A 12 -8.97 11.14 -21.67
C ILE A 12 -9.20 12.64 -21.45
N VAL A 13 -9.12 13.42 -22.53
CA VAL A 13 -9.25 14.88 -22.52
C VAL A 13 -10.64 15.29 -22.96
N LYS A 14 -11.29 16.16 -22.19
CA LYS A 14 -12.58 16.77 -22.50
C LYS A 14 -12.43 18.29 -22.46
N ASP A 15 -12.86 18.99 -23.51
CA ASP A 15 -12.77 20.45 -23.64
C ASP A 15 -11.34 21.00 -23.45
N GLY A 16 -10.33 20.22 -23.86
CA GLY A 16 -8.91 20.58 -23.70
C GLY A 16 -8.34 20.29 -22.30
N VAL A 17 -9.14 19.74 -21.37
CA VAL A 17 -8.74 19.43 -20.00
C VAL A 17 -8.69 17.91 -19.77
N PRO A 18 -7.59 17.35 -19.23
CA PRO A 18 -7.53 15.95 -18.81
C PRO A 18 -8.60 15.68 -17.74
N SER A 19 -9.49 14.74 -18.02
CA SER A 19 -10.67 14.44 -17.20
C SER A 19 -10.65 13.03 -16.61
N ALA A 20 -9.93 12.10 -17.25
CA ALA A 20 -9.70 10.75 -16.75
C ALA A 20 -8.38 10.20 -17.30
N VAL A 21 -7.95 9.05 -16.74
CA VAL A 21 -6.73 8.35 -17.12
C VAL A 21 -7.03 6.86 -17.29
N ILE A 22 -6.38 6.23 -18.25
CA ILE A 22 -6.38 4.79 -18.47
C ILE A 22 -5.03 4.25 -18.01
N LEU A 23 -5.07 3.25 -17.14
CA LEU A 23 -3.92 2.59 -16.54
C LEU A 23 -4.00 1.08 -16.82
N PRO A 24 -2.85 0.40 -16.99
CA PRO A 24 -2.81 -1.06 -16.86
C PRO A 24 -3.38 -1.48 -15.50
N LEU A 25 -4.17 -2.56 -15.48
CA LEU A 25 -4.86 -3.00 -14.25
C LEU A 25 -3.90 -3.23 -13.08
N ALA A 26 -2.77 -3.89 -13.34
CA ALA A 26 -1.76 -4.17 -12.32
C ALA A 26 -1.21 -2.89 -11.66
N GLU A 27 -1.04 -1.82 -12.44
CA GLU A 27 -0.55 -0.54 -11.91
C GLU A 27 -1.65 0.17 -11.09
N TYR A 28 -2.92 0.06 -11.49
CA TYR A 28 -4.04 0.56 -10.69
C TYR A 28 -4.15 -0.19 -9.35
N GLU A 29 -4.03 -1.51 -9.37
CA GLU A 29 -4.06 -2.33 -8.14
C GLU A 29 -2.90 -1.99 -7.21
N GLU A 30 -1.69 -1.83 -7.76
CA GLU A 30 -0.51 -1.40 -6.99
C GLU A 30 -0.71 -0.02 -6.35
N LEU A 31 -1.30 0.95 -7.06
CA LEU A 31 -1.63 2.26 -6.50
C LEU A 31 -2.63 2.16 -5.34
N LEU A 32 -3.60 1.24 -5.41
CA LEU A 32 -4.53 1.00 -4.32
C LEU A 32 -3.83 0.37 -3.11
N GLU A 33 -2.88 -0.54 -3.31
CA GLU A 33 -2.07 -1.13 -2.25
C GLU A 33 -1.21 -0.06 -1.55
N ASP A 34 -0.54 0.81 -2.31
CA ASP A 34 0.24 1.92 -1.76
C ASP A 34 -0.63 2.87 -0.90
N LEU A 35 -1.84 3.20 -1.37
CA LEU A 35 -2.79 4.01 -0.59
C LEU A 35 -3.25 3.30 0.69
N HIS A 36 -3.43 1.98 0.62
CA HIS A 36 -3.78 1.18 1.80
C HIS A 36 -2.65 1.20 2.83
N ASP A 37 -1.40 0.98 2.41
CA ASP A 37 -0.24 1.00 3.30
C ASP A 37 -0.08 2.36 3.99
N LEU A 38 -0.27 3.46 3.25
CA LEU A 38 -0.28 4.81 3.83
C LEU A 38 -1.41 5.00 4.85
N ALA A 39 -2.61 4.47 4.58
CA ALA A 39 -3.72 4.52 5.53
C ALA A 39 -3.41 3.72 6.81
N VAL A 40 -2.81 2.54 6.68
CA VAL A 40 -2.37 1.73 7.83
C VAL A 40 -1.34 2.49 8.69
N ILE A 41 -0.38 3.18 8.06
CA ILE A 41 0.59 4.01 8.79
C ILE A 41 -0.11 5.10 9.61
N VAL A 42 -1.08 5.81 9.01
CA VAL A 42 -1.84 6.86 9.70
C VAL A 42 -2.64 6.30 10.86
N GLN A 43 -3.35 5.19 10.66
CA GLN A 43 -4.15 4.55 11.70
C GLN A 43 -3.30 4.10 12.90
N ARG A 44 -2.06 3.70 12.65
CA ARG A 44 -1.13 3.20 13.67
C ARG A 44 -0.22 4.28 14.26
N LYS A 45 -0.33 5.53 13.79
CA LYS A 45 0.55 6.64 14.21
C LYS A 45 0.55 6.87 15.73
N ASP A 46 -0.62 6.74 16.35
CA ASP A 46 -0.80 6.97 17.80
C ASP A 46 -0.91 5.65 18.59
N GLU A 47 -0.64 4.50 17.95
CA GLU A 47 -0.63 3.19 18.62
C GLU A 47 0.53 3.13 19.64
N PRO A 48 0.29 2.66 20.87
CA PRO A 48 1.36 2.49 21.85
C PRO A 48 2.46 1.56 21.35
N LEU A 49 3.71 1.97 21.54
CA LEU A 49 4.86 1.12 21.22
C LEU A 49 4.92 -0.07 22.16
N ILE A 50 5.26 -1.24 21.61
CA ILE A 50 5.55 -2.45 22.39
C ILE A 50 7.02 -2.83 22.26
N PRO A 51 7.65 -3.39 23.30
CA PRO A 51 9.02 -3.87 23.21
C PRO A 51 9.20 -4.94 22.13
N LEU A 52 10.34 -4.95 21.44
CA LEU A 52 10.64 -5.99 20.44
C LEU A 52 10.51 -7.42 21.00
N ALA A 53 10.84 -7.62 22.28
CA ALA A 53 10.68 -8.91 22.96
C ALA A 53 9.20 -9.36 23.01
N GLU A 54 8.28 -8.42 23.22
CA GLU A 54 6.83 -8.65 23.20
C GLU A 54 6.37 -9.05 21.80
N VAL A 55 6.83 -8.34 20.76
CA VAL A 55 6.55 -8.69 19.35
C VAL A 55 7.00 -10.12 19.04
N LYS A 56 8.25 -10.47 19.40
CA LYS A 56 8.79 -11.83 19.19
C LYS A 56 8.00 -12.90 19.93
N ARG A 57 7.50 -12.60 21.14
CA ARG A 57 6.67 -13.54 21.90
C ARG A 57 5.33 -13.78 21.20
N ARG A 58 4.66 -12.73 20.74
CA ARG A 58 3.37 -12.80 20.01
C ARG A 58 3.52 -13.59 18.71
N LEU A 59 4.52 -13.28 17.89
CA LEU A 59 4.77 -13.99 16.62
C LEU A 59 5.04 -15.48 16.80
N LYS A 60 5.69 -15.90 17.89
CA LYS A 60 5.90 -17.32 18.21
C LYS A 60 4.61 -18.02 18.66
N ALA A 61 3.71 -17.30 19.32
CA ALA A 61 2.42 -17.83 19.77
C ALA A 61 1.41 -17.95 18.62
N ASP A 62 1.44 -17.02 17.67
CA ASP A 62 0.57 -16.99 16.50
C ASP A 62 1.08 -17.86 15.34
N ALA A 63 2.29 -18.42 15.45
CA ALA A 63 2.79 -19.37 14.48
C ALA A 63 1.88 -20.62 14.50
N PRO A 64 1.19 -20.97 13.39
CA PRO A 64 0.54 -22.26 13.32
C PRO A 64 1.64 -23.31 13.51
N LEU A 65 1.39 -24.30 14.37
CA LEU A 65 2.22 -25.51 14.51
C LEU A 65 2.32 -26.19 13.13
N ARG A 66 3.20 -25.72 12.26
CA ARG A 66 3.62 -26.46 11.06
C ARG A 66 4.56 -27.54 11.55
N ARG A 67 3.99 -28.72 11.75
CA ARG A 67 4.73 -29.99 11.67
C ARG A 67 5.16 -30.22 10.23
#